data_AF-A0A965HH41-F1
#
_entry.id   AF-A0A965HH41-F1
#
_cell.length_a   1.000
_cell.length_b   1.000
_cell.length_c   1.000
_cell.angle_alpha   90.00
_cell.angle_beta   90.00
_cell.angle_gamma   90.00
#
_symmetry.space_group_name_H-M   'P 1'
#
loop_
_entity.id
_entity.type
_entity.pdbx_description
1 polymer ?
#
loop_
_entity_poly.entity_id
_entity_poly.type
_entity_poly.pdbx_seq_one_letter_code
_entity_poly.pdbx_strand_id
1 'polypeptide(L)' 'MIMRRTPAEEILIATDLGTQSMTVAVAEMSADGALTLLGVGESASAGMRKAEVTDFGYAQAAARMALAEA' A
#
# COMPACT_ATOMS: atom_id res chain seq x y z
N MET A 1 -23.19 9.26 -5.27
CA MET A 1 -22.64 9.17 -3.90
C MET A 1 -22.69 7.71 -3.50
N ILE A 2 -21.56 7.00 -3.51
CA ILE A 2 -21.50 5.60 -3.10
C ILE A 2 -21.44 5.58 -1.57
N MET A 3 -22.52 5.16 -0.90
CA MET A 3 -22.47 4.86 0.53
C MET A 3 -21.74 3.54 0.71
N ARG A 4 -20.49 3.59 1.20
CA ARG A 4 -19.80 2.39 1.69
C ARG A 4 -20.40 2.01 3.04
N ARG A 5 -20.72 0.74 3.19
CA ARG A 5 -21.14 0.15 4.46
C ARG A 5 -19.86 -0.10 5.26
N THR A 6 -19.53 0.76 6.23
CA THR A 6 -18.33 0.59 7.05
C THR A 6 -18.50 -0.66 7.90
N PRO A 7 -17.66 -1.70 7.74
CA PRO A 7 -17.57 -2.77 8.73
C PRO A 7 -17.08 -2.20 10.07
N ALA A 8 -17.25 -2.93 11.17
CA ALA A 8 -16.88 -2.44 12.51
C ALA A 8 -15.41 -1.97 12.60
N GLU A 9 -14.54 -2.63 11.82
CA GLU A 9 -13.12 -2.29 11.60
C GLU A 9 -12.79 -2.59 10.11
N GLU A 10 -12.10 -1.66 9.43
CA GLU A 10 -11.64 -1.79 8.03
C GLU A 10 -10.11 -1.66 7.96
N ILE A 11 -9.43 -2.62 7.35
CA ILE A 11 -7.98 -2.50 7.06
C ILE A 11 -7.80 -1.74 5.75
N LEU A 12 -7.11 -0.60 5.84
CA LEU A 12 -6.73 0.22 4.71
C LEU A 12 -5.24 0.02 4.40
N ILE A 13 -4.95 -0.13 3.11
CA ILE A 13 -3.59 -0.25 2.61
C ILE A 13 -3.37 0.89 1.62
N ALA A 14 -2.39 1.73 1.91
CA ALA A 14 -1.91 2.75 1.00
C ALA A 14 -0.58 2.29 0.40
N THR A 15 -0.39 2.49 -0.90
CA THR A 15 0.84 2.12 -1.60
C THR A 15 1.34 3.28 -2.44
N ASP A 16 2.61 3.64 -2.25
CA ASP A 16 3.37 4.47 -3.17
C ASP A 16 4.27 3.56 -4.02
N LEU A 17 4.08 3.58 -5.34
CA LEU A 17 4.87 2.81 -6.30
C LEU A 17 5.87 3.72 -7.02
N GLY A 18 6.78 4.28 -6.23
CA GLY A 18 7.79 5.20 -6.71
C GLY A 18 8.81 4.55 -7.66
N THR A 19 9.58 5.40 -8.37
CA THR A 19 10.68 4.94 -9.23
C THR A 19 11.92 4.53 -8.43
N GLN A 20 12.05 4.99 -7.18
CA GLN A 20 13.23 4.70 -6.33
C GLN A 20 12.89 3.68 -5.25
N SER A 21 11.75 3.86 -4.57
CA SER A 21 11.23 2.93 -3.59
C SER A 21 9.75 2.67 -3.81
N MET A 22 9.29 1.54 -3.28
CA MET A 22 7.87 1.25 -3.10
C MET A 22 7.59 1.20 -1.62
N THR A 23 6.59 1.96 -1.16
CA THR A 23 6.24 2.06 0.26
C THR A 23 4.80 1.64 0.45
N VAL A 24 4.54 0.88 1.50
CA VAL A 24 3.20 0.42 1.89
C VAL A 24 2.94 0.86 3.31
N ALA A 25 1.78 1.47 3.56
CA ALA A 25 1.29 1.79 4.89
C ALA A 25 0.00 1.02 5.15
N VAL A 26 -0.06 0.32 6.27
CA VAL A 26 -1.24 -0.43 6.72
C VAL A 26 -1.85 0.30 7.91
N ALA A 27 -3.15 0.58 7.83
CA ALA A 27 -3.89 1.23 8.89
C ALA A 27 -5.21 0.51 9.14
N GLU A 28 -5.67 0.57 10.38
CA GLU A 28 -7.03 0.19 10.75
C GLU A 28 -7.89 1.45 10.85
N MET A 29 -9.09 1.39 10.29
CA MET A 29 -10.12 2.40 10.45
C MET A 29 -11.23 1.86 11.34
N SER A 30 -11.45 2.49 12.49
CA SER A 30 -12.57 2.17 13.39
C SER A 30 -13.90 2.70 12.83
N ALA A 31 -15.01 2.20 13.38
CA ALA A 31 -16.35 2.60 12.98
C ALA A 31 -16.65 4.11 13.12
N ASP A 32 -15.94 4.82 14.00
CA ASP A 32 -16.03 6.28 14.18
C ASP A 32 -15.14 7.08 13.22
N GLY A 33 -14.39 6.39 12.35
CA GLY A 33 -13.53 6.97 11.32
C GLY A 33 -12.13 7.34 11.81
N ALA A 34 -11.75 6.99 13.05
CA ALA A 34 -10.37 7.15 13.48
C ALA A 34 -9.45 6.17 12.73
N LEU A 35 -8.26 6.64 12.34
CA LEU A 35 -7.25 5.85 11.64
C LEU A 35 -6.08 5.57 12.57
N THR A 36 -5.75 4.30 12.76
CA THR A 36 -4.57 3.86 13.50
C THR A 36 -3.58 3.22 12.54
N LEU A 37 -2.40 3.81 12.41
CA LEU A 37 -1.31 3.23 11.61
C LEU A 37 -0.76 1.99 12.32
N LEU A 38 -0.85 0.85 11.65
CA LEU A 38 -0.36 -0.44 12.17
C LEU A 38 1.10 -0.68 11.80
N GLY A 39 1.49 -0.29 10.59
CA GLY A 39 2.84 -0.53 10.08
C GLY A 39 3.13 0.18 8.76
N VAL A 40 4.42 0.35 8.47
CA VAL A 40 4.93 0.89 7.21
C VAL A 40 6.09 0.03 6.78
N GLY A 41 6.03 -0.46 5.54
CA GLY A 41 7.08 -1.24 4.91
C GLY A 41 7.55 -0.59 3.62
N GLU A 42 8.79 -0.84 3.25
CA GLU A 42 9.46 -0.29 2.08
C GLU A 42 10.21 -1.39 1.32
N SER A 43 10.40 -1.17 0.02
CA SER A 43 11.35 -1.96 -0.75
C SER A 43 12.01 -1.09 -1.80
N ALA A 44 13.19 -1.50 -2.25
CA ALA A 44 13.78 -0.93 -3.45
C ALA A 44 12.83 -1.16 -4.64
N SER A 45 12.55 -0.11 -5.40
CA SER A 45 11.66 -0.21 -6.56
C SER A 45 12.30 -1.03 -7.67
N ALA A 46 11.51 -1.90 -8.28
CA ALA A 46 11.90 -2.68 -9.45
C ALA A 46 10.73 -2.73 -10.44
N GLY A 47 11.01 -2.74 -11.74
CA GLY A 47 9.96 -2.80 -12.76
C GLY A 47 9.09 -1.53 -12.89
N MET A 48 9.51 -0.40 -12.28
CA MET A 48 8.85 0.90 -12.40
C MET A 48 9.78 1.97 -12.98
N ARG A 49 9.26 2.88 -13.81
CA ARG A 49 9.96 4.09 -14.23
C ARG A 49 9.00 5.22 -14.55
N LYS A 50 9.18 6.39 -13.91
CA LYS A 50 8.35 7.59 -14.14
C LYS A 50 6.84 7.29 -14.01
N ALA A 51 6.46 6.56 -12.97
CA ALA A 51 5.09 6.10 -12.70
C ALA A 51 4.50 5.12 -13.73
N GLU A 52 5.33 4.54 -14.60
CA GLU A 52 4.93 3.47 -15.51
C GLU A 52 5.50 2.13 -15.05
N VAL A 53 4.69 1.07 -15.17
CA VAL A 53 5.17 -0.32 -15.01
C VAL A 53 5.93 -0.71 -16.27
N THR A 54 7.25 -0.82 -16.15
CA THR A 54 8.12 -1.25 -17.25
C THR A 54 8.32 -2.77 -17.27
N ASP A 55 8.19 -3.42 -16.11
CA ASP A 55 8.18 -4.88 -15.97
C ASP A 55 7.24 -5.28 -14.83
N PHE A 56 6.17 -6.00 -15.18
CA PHE A 56 5.14 -6.37 -14.22
C PHE A 56 5.62 -7.39 -13.17
N GLY A 57 6.50 -8.32 -13.55
CA GLY A 57 6.97 -9.36 -12.64
C GLY A 57 7.83 -8.76 -11.52
N TYR A 58 8.77 -7.90 -11.90
CA TYR A 58 9.59 -7.18 -10.93
C TYR A 58 8.78 -6.19 -10.09
N ALA A 59 7.84 -5.46 -10.69
CA ALA A 59 6.98 -4.53 -9.95
C ALA A 59 6.11 -5.24 -8.93
N GLN A 60 5.52 -6.38 -9.30
CA GLN A 60 4.74 -7.20 -8.38
C GLN A 60 5.60 -7.73 -7.22
N ALA A 61 6.81 -8.21 -7.51
CA ALA A 61 7.71 -8.75 -6.49
C ALA A 61 8.12 -7.67 -5.47
N ALA A 62 8.52 -6.49 -5.95
CA ALA A 62 8.90 -5.36 -5.10
C ALA A 62 7.71 -4.89 -4.23
N ALA A 63 6.51 -4.72 -4.82
CA ALA A 63 5.33 -4.33 -4.06
C ALA A 63 4.97 -5.35 -2.96
N ARG A 64 5.14 -6.65 -3.23
CA ARG A 64 4.94 -7.71 -2.23
C ARG A 64 5.98 -7.66 -1.11
N MET A 65 7.22 -7.31 -1.43
CA MET A 65 8.27 -7.13 -0.41
C MET A 65 7.96 -5.95 0.50
N ALA A 66 7.56 -4.80 -0.06
CA ALA A 66 7.16 -3.64 0.74
C ALA A 66 5.96 -3.96 1.66
N LEU A 67 4.95 -4.68 1.17
CA LEU A 67 3.83 -5.11 2.00
C LEU A 67 4.24 -6.12 3.09
N ALA A 68 5.24 -6.97 2.85
CA ALA A 68 5.70 -7.94 3.83
C ALA A 68 6.55 -7.33 4.96
N GLU A 69 7.11 -6.13 4.76
CA GLU A 69 7.82 -5.37 5.79
C GLU A 69 6.87 -4.51 6.65
N ALA A 70 5.67 -4.23 6.16
CA ALA A 70 4.64 -3.45 6.86
C ALA A 70 3.94 -4.27 7.94
#